data_AF-A0A016TD96-F1
#
_entry.id   AF-A0A016TD96-F1
#
_cell.length_a   1.000
_cell.length_b   1.000
_cell.length_c   1.000
_cell.angle_alpha   90.00
_cell.angle_beta   90.00
_cell.angle_gamma   90.00
#
_symmetry.space_group_name_H-M   'P 1'
#
loop_
_entity.id
_entity.type
_entity.pdbx_description
1 polymer ?
#
loop_
_entity_poly.entity_id
_entity_poly.type
_entity_poly.pdbx_seq_one_letter_code
_entity_poly.pdbx_strand_id
1 'polypeptide(L)'
;MIDTLLCARAVPVAPLVTTFRAHPALNALPNRIAYNGTLISGAREDERRLLLDIVKFPNPQTPFVFVDVEGSSVKSASHSHSNIAEAGVCRTLVDGLLKAGVSKESIAIITFYKEQHRQLEVYARTAGVDLSTVDAIQGREKDAVVLLTTKTDFDPETSEFLD
;
A
#
# COMPACT_ATOMS: atom_id res chain seq x y z
N MET A 1 -11.75 -24.71 2.35
CA MET A 1 -12.33 -25.29 1.10
C MET A 1 -11.30 -25.31 -0.02
N ILE A 2 -10.64 -24.19 -0.34
CA ILE A 2 -9.51 -24.17 -1.28
C ILE A 2 -8.33 -25.02 -0.78
N ASP A 3 -7.92 -24.89 0.49
CA ASP A 3 -6.80 -25.68 1.03
C ASP A 3 -7.07 -27.19 0.98
N THR A 4 -8.31 -27.59 1.26
CA THR A 4 -8.76 -28.98 1.17
C THR A 4 -8.69 -29.53 -0.26
N LEU A 5 -8.96 -28.68 -1.27
CA LEU A 5 -8.83 -29.04 -2.68
C LEU A 5 -7.37 -29.05 -3.15
N LEU A 6 -6.53 -28.16 -2.63
CA LEU A 6 -5.10 -28.12 -2.93
C LEU A 6 -4.37 -29.36 -2.40
N CYS A 7 -4.85 -29.98 -1.32
CA CYS A 7 -4.32 -31.25 -0.82
C CYS A 7 -4.81 -32.49 -1.61
N ALA A 8 -5.83 -32.36 -2.45
CA ALA A 8 -6.37 -33.47 -3.21
C ALA A 8 -5.54 -33.71 -4.49
N ARG A 9 -4.81 -34.85 -4.54
CA ARG A 9 -3.97 -35.26 -5.68
C ARG A 9 -4.64 -35.25 -7.06
N ALA A 10 -5.98 -35.30 -7.10
CA ALA A 10 -6.76 -35.38 -8.34
C ALA A 10 -7.12 -33.99 -8.94
N VAL A 11 -6.83 -32.89 -8.25
CA VAL A 11 -7.15 -31.54 -8.73
C VAL A 11 -5.90 -30.94 -9.38
N PRO A 12 -5.87 -30.71 -10.71
CA PRO A 12 -4.75 -30.06 -11.36
C PRO A 12 -4.67 -28.59 -10.91
N VAL A 13 -3.50 -28.17 -10.46
CA VAL A 13 -3.21 -26.78 -10.07
C VAL A 13 -2.24 -26.20 -11.07
N ALA A 14 -2.61 -25.08 -11.70
CA ALA A 14 -1.74 -24.32 -12.59
C ALA A 14 -1.37 -22.99 -11.92
N PRO A 15 -0.16 -22.85 -11.35
CA PRO A 15 0.25 -21.62 -10.68
C PRO A 15 0.48 -20.50 -11.69
N LEU A 16 -0.09 -19.33 -11.42
CA LEU A 16 0.19 -18.10 -12.15
C LEU A 16 1.32 -17.36 -11.45
N VAL A 17 2.53 -17.49 -11.98
CA VAL A 17 3.75 -16.94 -11.35
C VAL A 17 4.21 -15.61 -11.95
N THR A 18 3.65 -15.19 -13.09
CA THR A 18 4.06 -13.93 -13.74
C THR A 18 3.09 -12.80 -13.40
N THR A 19 3.60 -11.70 -12.85
CA THR A 19 2.83 -10.48 -12.53
C THR A 19 3.21 -9.33 -13.46
N PHE A 20 2.21 -8.57 -13.92
CA PHE A 20 2.38 -7.41 -14.79
C PHE A 20 1.99 -6.09 -14.10
N ARG A 21 1.77 -6.12 -12.77
CA ARG A 21 1.15 -5.01 -12.04
C ARG A 21 2.16 -3.91 -11.70
N ALA A 22 3.10 -4.22 -10.81
CA ALA A 22 4.01 -3.25 -10.22
C ALA A 22 5.37 -3.17 -10.94
N HIS A 23 6.12 -2.10 -10.66
CA HIS A 23 7.53 -1.98 -11.05
C HIS A 23 8.33 -3.19 -10.52
N PRO A 24 9.25 -3.79 -11.30
CA PRO A 24 10.00 -4.99 -10.89
C PRO A 24 10.66 -4.89 -9.52
N ALA A 25 11.25 -3.73 -9.19
CA ALA A 25 11.86 -3.47 -7.89
C ALA A 25 10.89 -3.59 -6.70
N LEU A 26 9.60 -3.28 -6.88
CA LEU A 26 8.58 -3.41 -5.83
C LEU A 26 8.21 -4.87 -5.55
N ASN A 27 8.35 -5.76 -6.53
CA ASN A 27 8.04 -7.18 -6.37
C ASN A 27 9.10 -7.95 -5.59
N ALA A 28 10.32 -7.41 -5.45
CA ALA A 28 11.46 -8.14 -4.88
C ALA A 28 11.26 -8.55 -3.42
N LEU A 29 10.60 -7.73 -2.60
CA LEU A 29 10.31 -8.08 -1.21
C LEU A 29 9.11 -9.04 -1.12
N PRO A 30 7.91 -8.75 -1.67
CA PRO A 30 6.78 -9.68 -1.69
C PRO A 30 7.14 -11.06 -2.23
N ASN A 31 7.94 -11.12 -3.30
CA ASN A 31 8.36 -12.39 -3.90
C ASN A 31 9.13 -13.28 -2.91
N ARG A 32 10.03 -12.67 -2.11
CA ARG A 32 10.83 -13.39 -1.12
C ARG A 32 10.00 -13.88 0.07
N ILE A 33 9.08 -13.04 0.56
CA ILE A 33 8.34 -13.32 1.80
C ILE A 33 7.09 -14.19 1.58
N ALA A 34 6.42 -14.07 0.43
CA ALA A 34 5.10 -14.69 0.20
C ALA A 34 5.07 -15.68 -0.97
N TYR A 35 6.06 -15.65 -1.87
CA TYR A 35 6.07 -16.49 -3.08
C TYR A 35 7.33 -17.35 -3.22
N ASN A 36 8.16 -17.47 -2.17
CA ASN A 36 9.38 -18.28 -2.16
C ASN A 36 10.33 -18.00 -3.35
N GLY A 37 10.36 -16.76 -3.85
CA GLY A 37 11.19 -16.37 -4.99
C GLY A 37 10.64 -16.79 -6.36
N THR A 38 9.46 -17.40 -6.43
CA THR A 38 8.90 -17.93 -7.68
C THR A 38 8.17 -16.89 -8.55
N LEU A 39 7.81 -15.72 -8.00
CA LEU A 39 7.12 -14.67 -8.72
C LEU A 39 8.05 -14.00 -9.76
N ILE A 40 7.58 -13.90 -10.99
CA ILE A 40 8.29 -13.31 -12.13
C ILE A 40 7.63 -11.98 -12.47
N SER A 41 8.43 -10.91 -12.58
CA SER A 41 7.94 -9.64 -13.12
C SER A 41 7.87 -9.74 -14.64
N GLY A 42 6.66 -9.69 -15.18
CA GLY A 42 6.41 -9.63 -16.63
C GLY A 42 6.38 -8.22 -17.20
N ALA A 43 6.20 -7.20 -16.35
CA ALA A 43 6.33 -5.79 -16.74
C ALA A 43 7.80 -5.37 -16.74
N ARG A 44 8.17 -4.49 -17.66
CA ARG A 44 9.52 -3.90 -17.72
C ARG A 44 9.63 -2.68 -16.82
N GLU A 45 10.85 -2.33 -16.40
CA GLU A 45 11.10 -1.16 -15.56
C GLU A 45 10.69 0.14 -16.26
N ASP A 46 10.96 0.25 -17.57
CA ASP A 46 10.60 1.41 -18.40
C ASP A 46 9.08 1.61 -18.55
N GLU A 47 8.29 0.54 -18.44
CA GLU A 47 6.82 0.59 -18.47
C GLU A 47 6.19 1.04 -17.13
N ARG A 48 6.98 1.17 -16.06
CA ARG A 48 6.50 1.45 -14.70
C ARG A 48 7.21 2.64 -14.03
N ARG A 49 7.56 3.66 -14.84
CA ARG A 49 8.38 4.79 -14.41
C ARG A 49 7.64 6.03 -13.90
N LEU A 50 6.31 6.08 -14.00
CA LEU A 50 5.51 7.29 -13.69
C LEU A 50 6.01 8.04 -12.43
N LEU A 51 6.16 7.32 -11.31
CA LEU A 51 6.60 7.93 -10.06
C LEU A 51 8.09 8.30 -10.07
N LEU A 52 8.95 7.49 -10.69
CA LEU A 52 10.41 7.74 -10.77
C LEU A 52 10.73 9.03 -11.54
N ASP A 53 9.86 9.40 -12.48
CA ASP A 53 10.07 10.57 -13.32
C ASP A 53 9.57 11.88 -12.66
N ILE A 54 8.74 11.79 -11.61
CA ILE A 54 8.13 12.95 -10.93
C ILE A 54 8.57 13.13 -9.46
N VAL A 55 8.96 12.04 -8.78
CA VAL A 55 9.37 12.05 -7.36
C VAL A 55 10.86 11.72 -7.25
N LYS A 56 11.57 12.48 -6.43
CA LYS A 56 12.95 12.14 -6.05
C LYS A 56 12.93 11.12 -4.90
N PHE A 57 12.97 9.84 -5.24
CA PHE A 57 13.10 8.76 -4.25
C PHE A 57 14.52 8.66 -3.71
N PRO A 58 14.72 8.17 -2.46
CA PRO A 58 16.05 7.89 -1.90
C PRO A 58 16.86 6.93 -2.78
N ASN A 59 16.19 5.94 -3.37
CA ASN A 59 16.75 5.10 -4.42
C ASN A 59 16.12 5.50 -5.78
N PRO A 60 16.90 6.09 -6.72
CA PRO A 60 16.38 6.53 -8.02
C PRO A 60 15.84 5.43 -8.93
N GLN A 61 16.08 4.15 -8.60
CA GLN A 61 15.61 2.99 -9.38
C GLN A 61 14.43 2.27 -8.71
N THR A 62 13.95 2.76 -7.57
CA THR A 62 12.87 2.11 -6.83
C THR A 62 11.82 3.14 -6.44
N PRO A 63 10.58 3.05 -6.99
CA PRO A 63 9.51 3.98 -6.68
C PRO A 63 8.88 3.66 -5.30
N PHE A 64 9.69 3.72 -4.26
CA PHE A 64 9.34 3.38 -2.89
C PHE A 64 10.11 4.22 -1.88
N VAL A 65 9.42 4.69 -0.85
CA VAL A 65 10.02 5.39 0.28
C VAL A 65 9.18 5.16 1.53
N PHE A 66 9.87 4.94 2.65
CA PHE A 66 9.26 5.09 3.97
C PHE A 66 9.48 6.52 4.43
N VAL A 67 8.39 7.21 4.75
CA VAL A 67 8.43 8.55 5.33
C VAL A 67 8.22 8.40 6.83
N ASP A 68 9.27 8.63 7.59
CA ASP A 68 9.17 8.72 9.04
C ASP A 68 8.43 10.01 9.41
N VAL A 69 7.38 9.88 10.23
CA VAL A 69 6.54 11.00 10.64
C VAL A 69 6.51 11.07 12.15
N GLU A 70 7.17 12.07 12.69
CA GLU A 70 7.13 12.37 14.12
C GLU A 70 5.70 12.78 14.52
N GLY A 71 5.05 11.93 15.31
CA GLY A 71 3.67 12.11 15.75
C GLY A 71 3.25 11.06 16.76
N SER A 72 2.00 11.14 17.21
CA SER A 72 1.44 10.17 18.16
C SER A 72 0.03 9.78 17.74
N SER A 73 -0.25 8.48 17.83
CA SER A 73 -1.59 7.97 17.53
C SER A 73 -2.53 8.18 18.72
N VAL A 74 -3.78 8.51 18.45
CA VAL A 74 -4.85 8.62 19.44
C VAL A 74 -5.82 7.46 19.24
N LYS A 75 -6.09 6.72 20.31
CA LYS A 75 -7.08 5.64 20.32
C LYS A 75 -8.48 6.20 20.56
N SER A 76 -9.43 5.86 19.71
CA SER A 76 -10.84 6.22 19.87
C SER A 76 -11.57 5.28 20.84
N ALA A 77 -12.80 5.65 21.20
CA ALA A 77 -13.71 4.79 21.95
C ALA A 77 -14.03 3.47 21.23
N SER A 78 -13.91 3.44 19.89
CA SER A 78 -14.07 2.23 19.07
C SER A 78 -12.79 1.38 18.99
N HIS A 79 -11.77 1.69 19.81
CA HIS A 79 -10.45 1.07 19.82
C HIS A 79 -9.64 1.17 18.52
N SER A 80 -10.09 2.00 17.58
CA SER A 80 -9.37 2.32 16.35
C SER A 80 -8.42 3.50 16.59
N HIS A 81 -7.45 3.71 15.70
CA HIS A 81 -6.41 4.73 15.87
C HIS A 81 -6.49 5.79 14.77
N SER A 82 -6.09 7.00 15.11
CA SER A 82 -5.80 8.08 14.16
C SER A 82 -4.51 8.80 14.53
N ASN A 83 -3.84 9.36 13.53
CA ASN A 83 -2.60 10.12 13.69
C ASN A 83 -2.68 11.37 12.80
N ILE A 84 -2.81 12.54 13.44
CA ILE A 84 -3.02 13.82 12.75
C ILE A 84 -1.76 14.26 12.00
N ALA A 85 -0.58 13.99 12.54
CA ALA A 85 0.69 14.31 11.89
C ALA A 85 0.85 13.50 10.59
N GLU A 86 0.62 12.19 10.66
CA GLU A 86 0.64 11.30 9.50
C GLU A 86 -0.40 11.71 8.44
N ALA A 87 -1.62 12.08 8.87
CA ALA A 87 -2.64 12.59 7.97
C ALA A 87 -2.23 13.91 7.29
N GLY A 88 -1.52 14.79 8.00
CA GLY A 88 -0.96 16.03 7.44
C GLY A 88 0.05 15.75 6.34
N VAL A 89 1.02 14.87 6.60
CA VAL A 89 2.03 14.44 5.61
C VAL A 89 1.37 13.77 4.40
N CYS A 90 0.38 12.91 4.63
CA CYS A 90 -0.40 12.29 3.55
C CYS A 90 -1.00 13.32 2.59
N ARG A 91 -1.61 14.39 3.12
CA ARG A 91 -2.19 15.47 2.31
C ARG A 91 -1.13 16.19 1.50
N THR A 92 0.01 16.51 2.12
CA THR A 92 1.14 17.14 1.42
C THR A 92 1.67 16.29 0.28
N LEU A 93 1.79 14.97 0.48
CA LEU A 93 2.24 14.04 -0.57
C LEU A 93 1.24 13.96 -1.73
N VAL A 94 -0.05 13.79 -1.43
CA VAL A 94 -1.10 13.70 -2.45
C VAL A 94 -1.24 15.00 -3.23
N ASP A 95 -1.23 16.15 -2.55
CA ASP A 95 -1.25 17.46 -3.21
C ASP A 95 -0.01 17.66 -4.10
N GLY A 96 1.15 17.17 -3.68
CA GLY A 96 2.38 17.18 -4.47
C GLY A 96 2.26 16.37 -5.76
N LEU A 97 1.70 15.15 -5.69
CA LEU A 97 1.47 14.29 -6.85
C LEU A 97 0.47 14.92 -7.82
N LEU A 98 -0.62 15.48 -7.32
CA LEU A 98 -1.62 16.18 -8.13
C LEU A 98 -1.01 17.39 -8.84
N LYS A 99 -0.20 18.20 -8.15
CA LYS A 99 0.53 19.34 -8.74
C LYS A 99 1.55 18.91 -9.78
N ALA A 100 2.15 17.72 -9.63
CA ALA A 100 3.06 17.13 -10.60
C ALA A 100 2.34 16.53 -11.83
N GLY A 101 1.01 16.58 -11.89
CA GLY A 101 0.22 16.13 -13.04
C GLY A 101 -0.25 14.68 -12.97
N VAL A 102 -0.10 14.00 -11.83
CA VAL A 102 -0.67 12.65 -11.64
C VAL A 102 -2.19 12.76 -11.59
N SER A 103 -2.87 11.93 -12.39
CA SER A 103 -4.34 11.85 -12.39
C SER A 103 -4.83 11.41 -11.00
N LYS A 104 -5.86 12.10 -10.49
CA LYS A 104 -6.48 11.78 -9.20
C LYS A 104 -7.03 10.35 -9.15
N GLU A 105 -7.47 9.82 -10.29
CA GLU A 105 -7.94 8.44 -10.44
C GLU A 105 -6.81 7.41 -10.27
N SER A 106 -5.57 7.80 -10.53
CA SER A 106 -4.36 6.97 -10.36
C SER A 106 -3.79 6.98 -8.94
N ILE A 107 -4.34 7.79 -8.03
CA ILE A 107 -3.87 7.91 -6.64
C ILE A 107 -4.84 7.20 -5.69
N ALA A 108 -4.31 6.44 -4.74
CA ALA A 108 -5.03 5.96 -3.58
C ALA A 108 -4.31 6.25 -2.26
N ILE A 109 -5.12 6.56 -1.26
CA ILE A 109 -4.72 6.56 0.15
C ILE A 109 -5.25 5.26 0.77
N ILE A 110 -4.36 4.51 1.39
CA ILE A 110 -4.68 3.27 2.09
C ILE A 110 -4.37 3.46 3.56
N THR A 111 -5.24 2.99 4.45
CA THR A 111 -4.97 3.00 5.89
C THR A 111 -5.40 1.70 6.55
N PHE A 112 -4.69 1.28 7.59
CA PHE A 112 -5.08 0.13 8.41
C PHE A 112 -6.25 0.45 9.37
N TYR A 113 -6.49 1.72 9.71
CA TYR A 113 -7.40 2.09 10.80
C TYR A 113 -8.61 2.90 10.32
N LYS A 114 -9.80 2.51 10.80
CA LYS A 114 -11.06 3.17 10.46
C LYS A 114 -11.13 4.65 10.89
N GLU A 115 -10.50 5.01 12.00
CA GLU A 115 -10.52 6.41 12.45
C GLU A 115 -9.59 7.27 11.61
N GLN A 116 -8.43 6.74 11.18
CA GLN A 116 -7.58 7.43 10.22
C GLN A 116 -8.28 7.61 8.86
N HIS A 117 -9.04 6.61 8.41
CA HIS A 117 -9.89 6.73 7.23
C HIS A 117 -10.87 7.90 7.39
N ARG A 118 -11.62 7.94 8.50
CA ARG A 118 -12.56 9.04 8.79
C ARG A 118 -11.89 10.41 8.86
N GLN A 119 -10.66 10.50 9.37
CA GLN A 119 -9.88 11.76 9.40
C GLN A 119 -9.52 12.30 8.01
N LEU A 120 -9.45 11.44 7.00
CA LEU A 120 -9.07 11.80 5.63
C LEU A 120 -10.24 11.80 4.64
N GLU A 121 -11.41 11.32 5.03
CA GLU A 121 -12.59 11.18 4.16
C GLU A 121 -12.97 12.48 3.45
N VAL A 122 -13.07 13.59 4.19
CA VAL A 122 -13.40 14.90 3.61
C VAL A 122 -12.35 15.34 2.61
N TYR A 123 -11.07 15.20 2.96
CA TYR A 123 -9.96 15.56 2.09
C TYR A 123 -9.95 14.73 0.81
N ALA A 124 -10.01 13.40 0.93
CA ALA A 124 -9.96 12.49 -0.20
C ALA A 124 -11.12 12.74 -1.18
N ARG A 125 -12.33 12.97 -0.66
CA ARG A 125 -13.50 13.35 -1.47
C ARG A 125 -13.29 14.68 -2.20
N THR A 126 -12.72 15.69 -1.54
CA THR A 126 -12.44 16.99 -2.15
C THR A 126 -11.34 16.92 -3.20
N ALA A 127 -10.28 16.16 -2.93
CA ALA A 127 -9.18 15.92 -3.88
C ALA A 127 -9.60 14.98 -5.04
N GLY A 128 -10.67 14.19 -4.84
CA GLY A 128 -11.15 13.21 -5.80
C GLY A 128 -10.24 11.99 -5.94
N VAL A 129 -9.56 11.61 -4.88
CA VAL A 129 -8.67 10.43 -4.82
C VAL A 129 -9.35 9.28 -4.07
N ASP A 130 -8.93 8.03 -4.34
CA ASP A 130 -9.48 6.86 -3.65
C ASP A 130 -8.97 6.81 -2.21
N LEU A 131 -9.85 6.49 -1.27
CA LEU A 131 -9.53 6.31 0.15
C LEU A 131 -10.19 5.04 0.64
N SER A 132 -9.37 4.05 1.02
CA SER A 132 -9.85 2.73 1.40
C SER A 132 -9.06 2.17 2.59
N THR A 133 -9.67 1.26 3.34
CA THR A 133 -8.95 0.43 4.30
C THR A 133 -8.38 -0.80 3.60
N VAL A 134 -7.34 -1.44 4.15
CA VAL A 134 -6.72 -2.62 3.53
C VAL A 134 -7.72 -3.74 3.26
N ASP A 135 -8.65 -3.99 4.19
CA ASP A 135 -9.70 -5.00 4.03
C ASP A 135 -10.64 -4.74 2.83
N ALA A 136 -10.73 -3.49 2.36
CA ALA A 136 -11.62 -3.07 1.28
C ALA A 136 -10.94 -3.03 -0.10
N ILE A 137 -9.66 -3.40 -0.19
CA ILE A 137 -8.85 -3.33 -1.43
C ILE A 137 -8.53 -4.75 -1.89
N GLN A 138 -9.56 -5.48 -2.31
CA GLN A 138 -9.35 -6.67 -3.11
C GLN A 138 -9.60 -6.32 -4.58
N GLY A 139 -8.55 -6.41 -5.41
CA GLY A 139 -8.65 -6.33 -6.87
C GLY A 139 -8.64 -4.93 -7.50
N ARG A 140 -8.29 -3.87 -6.76
CA ARG A 140 -8.11 -2.52 -7.31
C ARG A 140 -6.63 -2.13 -7.35
N GLU A 141 -6.15 -1.72 -8.52
CA GLU A 141 -4.77 -1.29 -8.77
C GLU A 141 -4.72 0.22 -8.99
N LYS A 142 -3.62 0.85 -8.56
CA LYS A 142 -3.38 2.29 -8.66
C LYS A 142 -1.91 2.53 -8.96
N ASP A 143 -1.62 3.57 -9.73
CA ASP A 143 -0.23 3.91 -10.09
C ASP A 143 0.54 4.52 -8.92
N ALA A 144 -0.15 5.22 -8.02
CA ALA A 144 0.41 5.83 -6.82
C ALA A 144 -0.41 5.44 -5.58
N VAL A 145 0.29 4.94 -4.56
CA VAL A 145 -0.31 4.54 -3.29
C VAL A 145 0.41 5.22 -2.13
N VAL A 146 -0.35 5.88 -1.26
CA VAL A 146 0.13 6.38 0.03
C VAL A 146 -0.48 5.50 1.12
N LEU A 147 0.36 4.71 1.79
CA LEU A 147 -0.05 3.81 2.86
C LEU A 147 0.18 4.47 4.23
N LEU A 148 -0.84 4.45 5.08
CA LEU A 148 -0.84 5.02 6.42
C LEU A 148 -0.87 3.91 7.47
N THR A 149 0.17 3.87 8.28
CA THR A 149 0.40 2.88 9.34
C THR A 149 -0.22 3.31 10.67
N THR A 150 -0.31 4.62 10.91
CA THR A 150 -1.07 5.30 11.96
C THR A 150 -0.66 5.04 13.40
N LYS A 151 -0.58 3.78 13.83
CA LYS A 151 -0.27 3.40 15.21
C LYS A 151 1.21 3.65 15.49
N THR A 152 1.49 4.43 16.53
CA THR A 152 2.85 4.80 16.96
C THR A 152 3.37 3.94 18.09
N ASP A 153 2.46 3.32 18.85
CA ASP A 153 2.80 2.51 20.00
C ASP A 153 2.92 1.05 19.60
N PHE A 154 4.07 0.46 19.88
CA PHE A 154 4.34 -0.94 19.65
C PHE A 154 4.57 -1.61 21.01
N ASP A 155 3.79 -2.63 21.30
CA ASP A 155 4.06 -3.54 22.41
C ASP A 155 4.67 -4.82 21.83
N PRO A 156 5.98 -5.04 22.01
CA PRO A 156 6.66 -6.21 21.46
C PRO A 156 6.15 -7.54 22.01
N GLU A 157 5.57 -7.55 23.22
CA GLU A 157 5.20 -8.79 23.91
C GLU A 157 3.82 -9.32 23.49
N THR A 158 2.96 -8.47 22.92
CA THR A 158 1.60 -8.84 22.50
C THR A 158 1.43 -9.00 20.99
N SER A 159 2.52 -8.89 20.22
CA SER A 159 2.48 -8.86 18.76
C SER A 159 2.92 -10.21 18.17
N GLU A 160 1.96 -11.08 17.82
CA GLU A 160 2.24 -12.23 16.96
C GLU A 160 2.41 -11.76 15.51
N PHE A 161 3.45 -12.25 14.83
CA PHE A 161 3.51 -12.17 13.37
C PHE A 161 2.35 -13.01 12.83
N LEU A 162 1.49 -12.39 12.02
CA LEU A 162 0.51 -13.13 11.24
C LEU A 162 1.29 -13.89 10.15
N ASP A 163 1.60 -15.16 10.45
CA ASP A 163 2.11 -16.15 9.48
C ASP A 163 1.06 -16.45 8.40
#